data_AF-A0A4Z0EWF0-F1
#
_entry.id   AF-A0A4Z0EWF0-F1
#
_cell.length_a   1.000
_cell.length_b   1.000
_cell.length_c   1.000
_cell.angle_alpha   90.00
_cell.angle_beta   90.00
_cell.angle_gamma   90.00
#
_symmetry.space_group_name_H-M   'P 1'
#
loop_
_entity.id
_entity.type
_entity.pdbx_description
1 polymer ?
#
loop_
_entity_poly.entity_id
_entity_poly.type
_entity_poly.pdbx_seq_one_letter_code
_entity_poly.pdbx_strand_id
1 'polypeptide(L)'
;MKNILLLCACLLALATPLRAVAGPPADIVVVRILEFNGNTTAIITRGEGKSEKVEFASGYSDKKQIQGGEEYYKFLQRLYQEGYTLQSSFSPGTGGTVTLLFVKSPSGTDK
;
A
#
# COMPACT_ATOMS: atom_id res chain seq x y z
N MET A 1 48.11 24.88 16.91
CA MET A 1 46.75 25.39 16.65
C MET A 1 46.28 25.14 15.19
N LYS A 2 46.54 23.96 14.62
CA LYS A 2 46.13 23.61 13.23
C LYS A 2 44.92 22.67 13.19
N ASN A 3 44.72 21.90 14.25
CA ASN A 3 43.71 20.84 14.33
C ASN A 3 42.29 21.36 14.53
N ILE A 4 42.15 22.60 15.02
CA ILE A 4 40.84 23.24 15.26
C ILE A 4 40.18 23.61 13.93
N LEU A 5 40.96 24.05 12.94
CA LEU A 5 40.43 24.42 11.62
C LEU A 5 39.81 23.21 10.90
N LEU A 6 40.41 22.04 11.07
CA LEU A 6 39.93 20.78 10.49
C LEU A 6 38.61 20.33 11.14
N LEU A 7 38.47 20.53 12.46
CA LEU A 7 37.23 20.23 13.18
C LEU A 7 36.09 21.18 12.80
N CYS A 8 36.36 22.48 12.64
CA CYS A 8 35.35 23.44 12.21
C CYS A 8 34.85 23.17 10.79
N ALA A 9 35.72 22.74 9.88
CA ALA A 9 35.33 22.36 8.52
C ALA A 9 34.41 21.13 8.50
N CYS A 10 34.70 20.11 9.31
CA CYS A 10 33.85 18.92 9.44
C CYS A 10 32.48 19.25 10.06
N LEU A 11 32.44 20.14 11.06
CA LEU A 11 31.19 20.57 11.69
C LEU A 11 30.31 21.40 10.74
N LEU A 12 30.90 22.24 9.89
CA LEU A 12 30.17 22.98 8.85
C LEU A 12 29.62 22.06 7.75
N ALA A 13 30.35 20.99 7.39
CA ALA A 13 29.86 19.98 6.46
C ALA A 13 28.65 19.19 7.03
N LEU A 14 28.70 18.87 8.32
CA LEU A 14 27.63 18.13 9.01
C LEU A 14 26.40 19.00 9.34
N ALA A 15 26.58 20.32 9.42
CA ALA A 15 25.49 21.29 9.64
C ALA A 15 24.68 21.57 8.37
N THR A 16 25.03 20.97 7.22
CA THR A 16 24.14 21.01 6.06
C THR A 16 22.89 20.20 6.40
N PRO A 17 21.68 20.79 6.32
CA PRO A 17 20.47 20.04 6.56
C PRO A 17 20.44 18.93 5.51
N LEU A 18 20.56 17.69 5.96
CA LEU A 18 20.15 16.53 5.19
C LEU A 18 18.66 16.73 4.92
N ARG A 19 18.35 17.40 3.81
CA ARG A 19 17.11 17.17 3.12
C ARG A 19 17.21 15.70 2.74
N ALA A 20 16.70 14.83 3.61
CA ALA A 20 16.22 13.54 3.19
C ALA A 20 15.34 13.88 1.99
N VAL A 21 15.87 13.65 0.79
CA VAL A 21 15.08 13.73 -0.43
C VAL A 21 14.10 12.61 -0.21
N ALA A 22 12.94 12.95 0.35
CA ALA A 22 11.78 12.09 0.25
C ALA A 22 11.70 11.83 -1.25
N GLY A 23 11.95 10.57 -1.64
CA GLY A 23 11.79 10.17 -3.01
C GLY A 23 10.40 10.60 -3.49
N PRO A 24 10.15 10.58 -4.80
CA PRO A 24 8.80 10.80 -5.31
C PRO A 24 7.81 9.99 -4.46
N PRO A 25 6.70 10.60 -4.01
CA PRO A 25 5.76 9.93 -3.12
C PRO A 25 5.39 8.59 -3.74
N ALA A 26 5.53 7.52 -2.96
CA ALA A 26 5.23 6.19 -3.44
C ALA A 26 3.77 6.15 -3.89
N ASP A 27 3.50 5.47 -5.01
CA ASP A 27 2.14 5.34 -5.51
C ASP A 27 1.39 4.33 -4.63
N ILE A 28 0.27 4.76 -4.05
CA ILE A 28 -0.46 4.04 -3.00
C ILE A 28 -1.84 3.64 -3.53
N VAL A 29 -2.21 2.40 -3.25
CA VAL A 29 -3.58 1.90 -3.43
C VAL A 29 -4.14 1.41 -2.10
N VAL A 30 -5.31 1.90 -1.74
CA VAL A 30 -6.06 1.46 -0.55
C VAL A 30 -7.22 0.60 -0.99
N VAL A 31 -7.27 -0.64 -0.52
CA VAL A 31 -8.38 -1.57 -0.78
C VAL A 31 -9.16 -1.78 0.51
N ARG A 32 -10.43 -1.36 0.55
CA ARG A 32 -11.32 -1.64 1.67
C ARG A 32 -12.26 -2.77 1.29
N ILE A 33 -12.13 -3.90 1.96
CA ILE A 33 -12.96 -5.08 1.80
C ILE A 33 -13.99 -5.05 2.92
N LEU A 34 -15.27 -5.21 2.56
CA LEU A 34 -16.39 -5.42 3.48
C LEU A 34 -17.06 -6.73 3.11
N GLU A 35 -17.08 -7.66 4.05
CA GLU A 35 -17.87 -8.89 3.97
C GLU A 35 -19.12 -8.75 4.83
N PHE A 36 -20.28 -8.89 4.19
CA PHE A 36 -21.58 -8.79 4.86
C PHE A 36 -22.62 -9.67 4.17
N ASN A 37 -23.34 -10.48 4.96
CA ASN A 37 -24.42 -11.35 4.48
C ASN A 37 -24.06 -12.22 3.26
N GLY A 38 -22.85 -12.80 3.25
CA GLY A 38 -22.40 -13.66 2.16
C GLY A 38 -22.06 -12.92 0.85
N ASN A 39 -21.94 -11.60 0.89
CA ASN A 39 -21.41 -10.80 -0.21
C ASN A 39 -20.15 -10.07 0.24
N THR A 40 -19.25 -9.87 -0.71
CA THR A 40 -18.04 -9.08 -0.53
C THR A 40 -18.13 -7.84 -1.40
N THR A 41 -17.83 -6.69 -0.80
CA THR A 41 -17.58 -5.43 -1.51
C THR A 41 -16.14 -5.01 -1.29
N ALA A 42 -15.37 -4.87 -2.35
CA ALA A 42 -14.05 -4.27 -2.34
C ALA A 42 -14.09 -2.87 -2.97
N ILE A 43 -13.60 -1.86 -2.26
CA ILE A 43 -13.42 -0.50 -2.75
C ILE A 43 -11.93 -0.26 -2.93
N ILE A 44 -11.48 -0.08 -4.17
CA ILE A 44 -10.08 0.13 -4.54
C ILE A 44 -9.90 1.62 -4.83
N THR A 45 -9.02 2.30 -4.10
CA THR A 45 -8.78 3.76 -4.22
C THR A 45 -7.33 4.03 -4.60
N ARG A 46 -7.13 4.77 -5.69
CA ARG A 46 -5.84 5.07 -6.33
C ARG A 46 -5.53 6.57 -6.34
N GLY A 47 -5.87 7.25 -5.24
CA GLY A 47 -5.84 8.70 -5.10
C GLY A 47 -7.24 9.32 -4.98
N GLU A 48 -7.27 10.63 -4.72
CA GLU A 48 -8.50 11.38 -4.48
C GLU A 48 -9.47 11.30 -5.67
N GLY A 49 -10.72 10.93 -5.39
CA GLY A 49 -11.78 10.77 -6.39
C GLY A 49 -11.60 9.57 -7.34
N LYS A 50 -10.55 8.76 -7.18
CA LYS A 50 -10.23 7.61 -8.05
C LYS A 50 -10.52 6.30 -7.35
N SER A 51 -11.81 6.06 -7.08
CA SER A 51 -12.28 4.83 -6.44
C SER A 51 -13.08 3.98 -7.42
N GLU A 52 -12.79 2.69 -7.47
CA GLU A 52 -13.59 1.68 -8.17
C GLU A 52 -14.17 0.69 -7.15
N LYS A 53 -15.37 0.19 -7.43
CA LYS A 53 -16.05 -0.79 -6.58
C LYS A 53 -16.13 -2.13 -7.31
N VAL A 54 -15.75 -3.19 -6.61
CA VAL A 54 -15.88 -4.59 -7.04
C VAL A 54 -16.80 -5.29 -6.05
N GLU A 55 -17.86 -5.92 -6.54
CA GLU A 55 -18.80 -6.68 -5.72
C GLU A 55 -18.88 -8.12 -6.24
N PHE A 56 -18.84 -9.09 -5.32
CA PHE A 56 -18.97 -10.50 -5.66
C PHE A 56 -19.58 -11.31 -4.50
N ALA A 57 -20.17 -12.45 -4.85
CA ALA A 57 -20.72 -13.38 -3.87
C ALA A 57 -19.59 -14.25 -3.29
N SER A 58 -19.35 -14.15 -1.99
CA SER A 58 -18.40 -14.98 -1.23
C SER A 58 -19.09 -16.08 -0.44
N GLY A 59 -20.36 -15.86 -0.04
CA GLY A 59 -21.28 -16.81 0.59
C GLY A 59 -20.73 -17.58 1.79
N TYR A 60 -21.52 -18.55 2.26
CA TYR A 60 -21.15 -19.42 3.39
C TYR A 60 -21.04 -20.90 3.01
N SER A 61 -21.40 -21.27 1.78
CA SER A 61 -21.22 -22.63 1.27
C SER A 61 -19.86 -22.80 0.62
N ASP A 62 -19.32 -24.02 0.62
CA ASP A 62 -18.01 -24.35 0.04
C ASP A 62 -17.87 -23.83 -1.39
N LYS A 63 -18.88 -24.05 -2.23
CA LYS A 63 -18.90 -23.55 -3.62
C LYS A 63 -18.75 -22.03 -3.68
N LYS A 64 -19.41 -21.31 -2.77
CA LYS A 64 -19.35 -19.85 -2.74
C LYS A 64 -18.04 -19.35 -2.16
N GLN A 65 -17.49 -20.03 -1.16
CA GLN A 65 -16.17 -19.70 -0.62
C GLN A 65 -15.07 -19.89 -1.66
N ILE A 66 -15.12 -20.98 -2.44
CA ILE A 66 -14.22 -21.20 -3.59
C ILE A 66 -14.34 -20.06 -4.59
N GLN A 67 -15.57 -19.73 -5.00
CA GLN A 67 -15.83 -18.61 -5.92
C GLN A 67 -15.29 -17.28 -5.35
N GLY A 68 -15.52 -17.01 -4.07
CA GLY A 68 -15.00 -15.81 -3.40
C GLY A 68 -13.48 -15.76 -3.42
N GLY A 69 -12.80 -16.88 -3.16
CA GLY A 69 -11.35 -17.01 -3.25
C GLY A 69 -10.81 -16.70 -4.66
N GLU A 70 -11.48 -17.19 -5.70
CA GLU A 70 -11.12 -16.88 -7.10
C GLU A 70 -11.31 -15.39 -7.44
N GLU A 71 -12.38 -14.76 -6.96
CA GLU A 71 -12.61 -13.33 -7.18
C GLU A 71 -11.59 -12.47 -6.42
N TYR A 72 -11.24 -12.83 -5.17
CA TYR A 72 -10.13 -12.24 -4.44
C TYR A 72 -8.83 -12.34 -5.24
N TYR A 73 -8.51 -13.55 -5.73
CA TYR A 73 -7.32 -13.77 -6.53
C TYR A 73 -7.26 -12.87 -7.76
N LYS A 74 -8.36 -12.75 -8.53
CA LYS A 74 -8.40 -11.93 -9.76
C LYS A 74 -8.04 -10.48 -9.52
N PHE A 75 -8.68 -9.80 -8.55
CA PHE A 75 -8.41 -8.38 -8.34
C PHE A 75 -7.06 -8.13 -7.65
N LEU A 76 -6.65 -9.01 -6.73
CA LEU A 76 -5.34 -8.90 -6.09
C LEU A 76 -4.20 -9.15 -7.10
N GLN A 77 -4.36 -10.15 -7.98
CA GLN A 77 -3.43 -10.41 -9.07
C GLN A 77 -3.29 -9.22 -10.01
N ARG A 78 -4.40 -8.54 -10.34
CA ARG A 78 -4.36 -7.32 -11.14
C ARG A 78 -3.50 -6.23 -10.49
N LEU A 79 -3.64 -6.01 -9.18
CA LEU A 79 -2.80 -5.05 -8.44
C LEU A 79 -1.31 -5.44 -8.49
N TYR A 80 -0.99 -6.73 -8.34
CA TYR A 80 0.38 -7.22 -8.48
C TYR A 80 0.94 -7.02 -9.90
N GLN A 81 0.14 -7.28 -10.94
CA GLN A 81 0.53 -7.05 -12.34
C GLN A 81 0.75 -5.57 -12.65
N GLU A 82 0.00 -4.68 -12.00
CA GLU A 82 0.19 -3.23 -12.07
C GLU A 82 1.46 -2.76 -11.32
N GLY A 83 2.16 -3.66 -10.62
CA GLY A 83 3.41 -3.40 -9.92
C GLY A 83 3.25 -2.98 -8.46
N TYR A 84 2.03 -3.08 -7.92
CA TYR A 84 1.79 -2.81 -6.51
C TYR A 84 2.11 -4.03 -5.65
N THR A 85 2.68 -3.81 -4.47
CA THR A 85 2.97 -4.84 -3.47
C THR A 85 2.18 -4.57 -2.19
N LEU A 86 1.68 -5.61 -1.54
CA LEU A 86 1.01 -5.48 -0.25
C LEU A 86 2.03 -5.04 0.81
N GLN A 87 1.79 -3.90 1.44
CA GLN A 87 2.64 -3.37 2.51
C GLN A 87 2.05 -3.59 3.90
N SER A 88 0.72 -3.46 4.03
CA SER A 88 0.07 -3.58 5.33
C SER A 88 -1.39 -4.02 5.21
N SER A 89 -1.92 -4.54 6.31
CA SER A 89 -3.33 -4.87 6.46
C SER A 89 -3.83 -4.37 7.81
N PHE A 90 -5.03 -3.78 7.83
CA PHE A 90 -5.68 -3.23 8.99
C PHE A 90 -7.06 -3.88 9.15
N SER A 91 -7.36 -4.36 10.35
CA SER A 91 -8.71 -4.82 10.71
C SER A 91 -9.10 -4.17 12.03
N PRO A 92 -10.27 -3.49 12.10
CA PRO A 92 -10.76 -2.90 13.35
C PRO A 92 -11.25 -3.95 14.37
N GLY A 93 -11.04 -5.26 14.11
CA GLY A 93 -11.29 -6.35 15.06
C GLY A 93 -12.74 -6.81 15.15
N THR A 94 -13.72 -5.93 14.89
CA THR A 94 -15.14 -6.28 14.83
C THR A 94 -15.81 -5.70 13.59
N GLY A 95 -16.64 -6.51 12.93
CA GLY A 95 -17.19 -6.22 11.61
C GLY A 95 -16.24 -6.68 10.50
N GLY A 96 -16.76 -7.41 9.51
CA GLY A 96 -16.02 -8.04 8.41
C GLY A 96 -15.35 -7.06 7.45
N THR A 97 -14.77 -5.98 7.95
CA THR A 97 -14.05 -4.97 7.20
C THR A 97 -12.55 -5.19 7.35
N VAL A 98 -11.85 -5.31 6.24
CA VAL A 98 -10.38 -5.34 6.18
C VAL A 98 -9.92 -4.24 5.24
N THR A 99 -8.90 -3.49 5.64
CA THR A 99 -8.23 -2.52 4.76
C THR A 99 -6.85 -3.05 4.40
N LEU A 100 -6.53 -3.11 3.11
CA LEU A 100 -5.23 -3.49 2.59
C LEU A 100 -4.56 -2.26 1.98
N LEU A 101 -3.29 -2.06 2.31
CA LEU A 101 -2.46 -0.99 1.76
C LEU A 101 -1.45 -1.60 0.80
N PHE A 102 -1.52 -1.17 -0.45
CA PHE A 102 -0.58 -1.55 -1.49
C PHE A 102 0.28 -0.36 -1.91
N VAL A 103 1.54 -0.62 -2.23
CA VAL A 103 2.50 0.40 -2.65
C VAL A 103 3.27 -0.09 -3.88
N LYS A 104 3.41 0.79 -4.86
CA LYS A 104 4.30 0.61 -6.00
C LYS A 104 5.54 1.46 -5.77
N SER A 105 6.68 0.81 -5.66
CA SER A 105 7.96 1.51 -5.55
C SER A 105 8.14 2.39 -6.79
N PRO A 106 8.58 3.65 -6.62
CA PRO A 106 8.91 4.48 -7.76
C PRO A 106 9.99 3.79 -8.59
N SER A 107 9.72 3.60 -9.89
CA SER A 107 10.69 3.06 -10.84
C SER A 107 11.80 4.10 -11.02
N GLY A 108 12.79 4.05 -10.14
CA GLY A 108 13.91 4.98 -10.12
C GLY A 108 14.48 5.14 -8.73
N THR A 109 15.33 4.21 -8.30
CA THR A 109 16.74 4.42 -7.92
C THR A 109 17.30 3.07 -7.48
N ASP A 110 17.43 2.11 -8.41
CA ASP A 110 18.49 1.11 -8.26
C ASP A 110 19.78 1.84 -8.65
N LYS A 111 20.63 2.10 -7.65
CA LYS A 111 22.04 2.45 -7.81
C LYS A 111 22.87 1.25 -7.37
#